data_AF-A0A962W007-F1
#
_entry.id   AF-A0A962W007-F1
#
_cell.length_a   1.000
_cell.length_b   1.000
_cell.length_c   1.000
_cell.angle_alpha   90.00
_cell.angle_beta   90.00
_cell.angle_gamma   90.00
#
_symmetry.space_group_name_H-M   'P 1'
#
loop_
_entity.id
_entity.type
_entity.pdbx_description
1 polymer ?
#
loop_
_entity_poly.entity_id
_entity_poly.type
_entity_poly.pdbx_seq_one_letter_code
_entity_poly.pdbx_strand_id
1 'polypeptide(L)' 'MSTPLSERVQRIKPSPTLAVTAKANALKAEGKDVIGLGAGEPDFDTP' A
#
# COMPACT_ATOMS: atom_id res chain seq x y z
N MET A 1 7.62 22.74 1.85
CA MET A 1 9.08 22.68 2.07
C MET A 1 9.57 21.35 1.53
N SER A 2 10.47 21.35 0.54
CA SER A 2 11.05 20.12 -0.01
C SER A 2 12.45 19.97 0.59
N THR A 3 12.60 19.06 1.53
CA THR A 3 13.91 18.66 2.07
C THR A 3 14.60 17.76 1.04
N PRO A 4 15.87 18.03 0.66
CA PRO A 4 16.58 17.19 -0.28
C PRO A 4 16.82 15.80 0.34
N LEU A 5 16.28 14.77 -0.32
CA LEU A 5 16.45 13.37 0.09
C LEU A 5 17.82 12.86 -0.35
N SER A 6 18.50 12.12 0.54
CA SER A 6 19.80 11.49 0.23
C SER A 6 19.71 10.55 -0.98
N GLU A 7 20.79 10.44 -1.77
CA GLU A 7 20.85 9.58 -2.97
C GLU A 7 20.49 8.12 -2.70
N ARG A 8 20.78 7.62 -1.49
CA ARG A 8 20.46 6.25 -1.08
C ARG A 8 18.96 6.00 -1.06
N VAL A 9 18.15 6.99 -0.69
CA VAL A 9 16.68 6.89 -0.69
C VAL A 9 16.14 6.93 -2.11
N GLN A 10 16.78 7.71 -3.00
CA GLN A 10 16.37 7.80 -4.41
C GLN A 10 16.54 6.47 -5.18
N ARG A 11 17.40 5.55 -4.69
CA ARG A 11 17.59 4.20 -5.27
C ARG A 11 16.55 3.18 -4.79
N ILE A 12 15.72 3.51 -3.80
CA ILE A 12 14.67 2.61 -3.32
C ILE A 12 13.57 2.59 -4.37
N LYS A 13 13.38 1.42 -4.99
CA LYS A 13 12.30 1.24 -5.95
C LYS A 13 10.96 1.32 -5.21
N PRO A 14 9.96 2.03 -5.76
CA PRO A 14 8.62 2.03 -5.19
C PRO A 14 8.11 0.59 -5.12
N SER A 15 7.53 0.20 -3.98
CA SER A 15 7.12 -1.17 -3.76
C SER A 15 5.95 -1.54 -4.68
N PRO A 16 6.05 -2.62 -5.47
CA PRO A 16 4.95 -3.09 -6.30
C PRO A 16 3.75 -3.55 -5.46
N THR A 17 3.96 -4.00 -4.22
CA THR A 17 2.88 -4.42 -3.33
C THR A 17 2.01 -3.26 -2.87
N LEU A 18 2.60 -2.09 -2.61
CA LEU A 18 1.86 -0.88 -2.22
C LEU A 18 0.94 -0.39 -3.34
N ALA A 19 1.37 -0.49 -4.60
CA ALA A 19 0.56 -0.08 -5.74
C ALA A 19 -0.68 -0.99 -5.91
N VAL A 20 -0.53 -2.29 -5.69
CA VAL A 20 -1.65 -3.24 -5.78
C VAL A 20 -2.64 -3.03 -4.63
N THR A 21 -2.16 -2.87 -3.40
CA THR A 21 -3.01 -2.60 -2.23
C THR A 21 -3.76 -1.27 -2.37
N ALA A 22 -3.10 -0.21 -2.83
CA ALA A 22 -3.74 1.08 -3.08
C ALA A 22 -4.86 0.98 -4.13
N LYS A 23 -4.63 0.23 -5.22
CA LYS A 23 -5.63 -0.01 -6.26
C LYS A 23 -6.81 -0.85 -5.75
N ALA A 24 -6.55 -1.90 -4.98
CA ALA A 24 -7.59 -2.72 -4.37
C ALA A 24 -8.47 -1.91 -3.39
N ASN A 25 -7.85 -1.05 -2.58
CA ASN A 25 -8.56 -0.16 -1.66
C ASN A 25 -9.39 0.90 -2.39
N ALA A 26 -8.88 1.47 -3.48
CA ALA A 26 -9.64 2.40 -4.32
C ALA A 26 -10.88 1.72 -4.95
N LEU A 27 -10.71 0.50 -5.47
CA LEU A 27 -11.82 -0.27 -6.06
C LEU A 27 -12.87 -0.68 -5.00
N LYS A 28 -12.45 -1.04 -3.77
CA LYS A 28 -13.39 -1.22 -2.65
C LYS A 28 -14.15 0.07 -2.33
N ALA A 29 -13.48 1.22 -2.32
CA ALA A 29 -14.12 2.51 -2.04
C ALA A 29 -15.10 2.95 -3.15
N GLU A 30 -14.89 2.52 -4.40
CA GLU A 30 -15.83 2.67 -5.51
C GLU A 30 -17.05 1.72 -5.42
N GLY A 31 -17.15 0.89 -4.38
CA GLY A 31 -18.26 -0.05 -4.17
C GLY A 31 -18.14 -1.35 -4.96
N LYS A 32 -16.96 -1.67 -5.52
CA LYS A 32 -16.72 -2.95 -6.19
C LYS A 32 -16.36 -4.02 -5.16
N ASP A 33 -16.92 -5.20 -5.34
CA ASP A 33 -16.64 -6.36 -4.49
C ASP A 33 -15.23 -6.90 -4.78
N VAL A 34 -14.28 -6.61 -3.89
CA VAL A 34 -12.85 -6.93 -4.03
C VAL A 34 -12.39 -7.72 -2.81
N ILE A 35 -11.97 -8.96 -3.02
CA ILE A 35 -11.43 -9.84 -1.96
C ILE A 35 -9.90 -9.68 -1.94
N GLY A 36 -9.39 -9.02 -0.90
CA GLY A 36 -7.96 -8.77 -0.73
C GLY A 36 -7.24 -9.95 -0.07
N LEU A 37 -6.77 -10.91 -0.87
CA LEU A 37 -5.96 -12.07 -0.39
C LEU A 37 -4.46 -11.75 -0.21
N GLY A 38 -4.09 -10.46 -0.23
CA GLY A 38 -2.71 -9.99 -0.15
C GLY A 38 -2.31 -9.37 1.19
N ALA A 39 -3.23 -9.30 2.16
CA ALA A 39 -2.93 -8.82 3.51
C ALA A 39 -2.11 -9.88 4.25
N GLY A 40 -0.86 -9.55 4.62
CA GLY A 40 0.01 -10.40 5.42
C GLY A 40 -0.15 -10.19 6.93
N GLU A 41 -1.09 -9.34 7.33
CA GLU A 41 -1.38 -9.00 8.73
C GLU A 41 -2.74 -9.61 9.12
N PRO A 42 -2.86 -10.21 10.32
CA PRO A 42 -4.13 -10.74 10.80
C PRO A 42 -5.18 -9.63 10.95
N ASP A 43 -6.41 -9.88 10.49
CA ASP A 43 -7.58 -8.98 10.64
C ASP A 43 -8.14 -8.93 12.08
N PHE A 44 -7.33 -9.26 13.07
CA PHE A 44 -7.76 -9.26 14.46
C PHE A 44 -7.31 -7.95 15.10
N ASP A 45 -8.26 -7.19 15.64
CA ASP A 45 -7.95 -6.10 16.54
C ASP A 45 -7.10 -6.64 17.71
N THR A 46 -6.09 -5.86 18.09
CA THR A 46 -5.33 -6.14 19.32
C THR A 46 -6.23 -5.81 20.52
N PRO A 47 -6.35 -6.70 21.52
CA PRO A 47 -7.22 -6.49 22.69
C PRO A 47 -6.91 -5.22 23.48
#